data_AF-A0A0C1FHF3-F1
#
_entry.id   AF-A0A0C1FHF3-F1
#
_cell.length_a   1.000
_cell.length_b   1.000
_cell.length_c   1.000
_cell.angle_alpha   90.00
_cell.angle_beta   90.00
_cell.angle_gamma   90.00
#
_symmetry.space_group_name_H-M   'P 1'
#
loop_
_entity.id
_entity.type
_entity.pdbx_description
1 polymer ?
#
loop_
_entity_poly.entity_id
_entity_poly.type
_entity_poly.pdbx_seq_one_letter_code
_entity_poly.pdbx_strand_id
1 'polypeptide(L)'
;MEKLKEETKIKAFLSRIKTEWPGIVERFEFKTKSVIYVHLKEGVSSMDFLGKLSRQVERFVDFTMPIILYHIESDGMNLRSHPINWYSSIAQRNSQ
;
A
#
# COMPACT_ATOMS: atom_id res chain seq x y z
N MET A 1 -17.50 1.17 -15.98
CA MET A 1 -17.60 0.09 -14.97
C MET A 1 -16.24 -0.41 -14.48
N GLU A 2 -15.23 -0.59 -15.34
CA GLU A 2 -13.93 -1.16 -14.92
C GLU A 2 -13.17 -0.33 -13.87
N LYS A 3 -13.10 0.99 -14.02
CA LYS A 3 -12.44 1.87 -13.03
C LYS A 3 -13.03 1.76 -11.61
N LEU A 4 -14.36 1.60 -11.51
CA LEU A 4 -15.05 1.41 -10.23
C LEU A 4 -14.70 0.05 -9.60
N LYS A 5 -14.47 -0.99 -10.41
CA LYS A 5 -14.03 -2.31 -9.94
C LYS A 5 -12.60 -2.24 -9.40
N GLU A 6 -11.69 -1.54 -10.09
CA GLU A 6 -10.30 -1.38 -9.65
C GLU A 6 -10.18 -0.60 -8.33
N GLU A 7 -10.93 0.49 -8.17
CA GLU A 7 -10.97 1.23 -6.89
C GLU A 7 -11.47 0.35 -5.72
N THR A 8 -12.42 -0.54 -6.00
CA THR A 8 -12.95 -1.48 -4.98
C THR A 8 -11.90 -2.50 -4.56
N LYS A 9 -11.18 -3.06 -5.54
CA LYS A 9 -10.08 -4.00 -5.31
C LYS A 9 -8.92 -3.39 -4.53
N ILE A 10 -8.53 -2.16 -4.86
CA ILE A 10 -7.49 -1.43 -4.11
C ILE A 10 -7.93 -1.24 -2.65
N LYS A 11 -9.19 -0.87 -2.40
CA LYS A 11 -9.70 -0.78 -1.02
C LYS A 11 -9.66 -2.13 -0.29
N ALA A 12 -9.99 -3.22 -0.98
CA ALA A 12 -9.89 -4.58 -0.43
C ALA A 12 -8.43 -4.95 -0.10
N PHE A 13 -7.50 -4.64 -0.99
CA PHE A 13 -6.06 -4.78 -0.77
C PHE A 13 -5.58 -4.00 0.46
N LEU A 14 -5.95 -2.73 0.60
CA LEU A 14 -5.59 -1.93 1.79
C LEU A 14 -6.19 -2.51 3.07
N SER A 15 -7.44 -2.99 3.02
CA SER A 15 -8.08 -3.69 4.13
C SER A 15 -7.29 -4.94 4.52
N ARG A 16 -6.85 -5.72 3.51
CA ARG A 16 -6.04 -6.93 3.73
C ARG A 16 -4.69 -6.63 4.38
N ILE A 17 -4.01 -5.56 3.96
CA ILE A 17 -2.78 -5.08 4.62
C ILE A 17 -3.04 -4.83 6.11
N LYS A 18 -4.12 -4.13 6.45
CA LYS A 18 -4.48 -3.85 7.85
C LYS A 18 -4.77 -5.10 8.67
N THR A 19 -5.40 -6.12 8.06
CA THR A 19 -5.68 -7.40 8.73
C THR A 19 -4.43 -8.25 8.93
N GLU A 20 -3.52 -8.28 7.94
CA GLU A 20 -2.30 -9.08 7.99
C GLU A 20 -1.29 -8.54 9.01
N TRP A 21 -1.22 -7.21 9.16
CA TRP A 21 -0.30 -6.55 10.09
C TRP A 21 -1.07 -5.68 11.10
N PRO A 22 -1.79 -6.32 12.05
CA PRO A 22 -2.54 -5.59 13.06
C PRO A 22 -1.59 -4.74 13.90
N GLY A 23 -1.97 -3.48 14.12
CA GLY A 23 -1.18 -2.54 14.92
C GLY A 23 0.02 -1.91 14.20
N ILE A 24 0.25 -2.20 12.92
CA ILE A 24 1.34 -1.58 12.14
C ILE A 24 0.84 -0.35 11.39
N VAL A 25 -0.29 -0.45 10.70
CA VAL A 25 -0.89 0.66 9.94
C VAL A 25 -1.96 1.35 10.78
N GLU A 26 -1.81 2.66 10.99
CA GLU A 26 -2.81 3.48 11.64
C GLU A 26 -3.97 3.77 10.67
N ARG A 27 -3.66 4.37 9.53
CA ARG A 27 -4.65 4.73 8.50
C ARG A 27 -4.05 4.78 7.10
N PHE A 28 -4.95 4.72 6.12
CA PHE A 28 -4.65 5.02 4.73
C PHE A 28 -5.29 6.35 4.36
N GLU A 29 -4.60 7.13 3.56
CA GLU A 29 -5.10 8.39 3.03
C GLU A 29 -4.85 8.45 1.52
N PHE A 30 -5.93 8.55 0.75
CA PHE A 30 -5.83 8.72 -0.69
C PHE A 30 -5.53 10.18 -1.01
N LYS A 31 -4.32 10.47 -1.51
CA LYS A 31 -3.99 11.80 -2.07
C LYS A 31 -4.53 11.94 -3.49
N THR A 32 -4.49 10.86 -4.26
CA THR A 32 -5.17 10.72 -5.55
C THR A 32 -5.75 9.31 -5.66
N LYS A 33 -6.30 8.97 -6.83
CA LYS A 33 -6.80 7.60 -7.09
C LYS A 33 -5.71 6.53 -7.08
N SER A 34 -4.46 6.90 -7.35
CA SER A 34 -3.31 5.99 -7.42
C SER A 34 -2.25 6.28 -6.36
N VAL A 35 -2.27 7.45 -5.70
CA VAL A 35 -1.30 7.81 -4.67
C VAL A 35 -1.95 7.68 -3.30
N ILE A 36 -1.44 6.74 -2.51
CA ILE A 36 -1.97 6.39 -1.19
C ILE A 36 -0.86 6.58 -0.15
N TYR A 37 -1.16 7.34 0.88
CA TYR A 37 -0.29 7.50 2.04
C TYR A 37 -0.65 6.44 3.06
N VAL A 38 0.34 5.68 3.49
CA VAL A 38 0.26 4.65 4.52
C VAL A 38 0.84 5.26 5.79
N HIS A 39 -0.04 5.71 6.68
CA HIS A 39 0.36 6.23 7.99
C HIS A 39 0.64 5.05 8.91
N LEU A 40 1.90 4.86 9.26
CA LEU A 40 2.36 3.82 10.17
C LEU A 40 2.16 4.28 11.60
N LYS A 41 1.89 3.33 12.51
CA LYS A 41 1.83 3.65 13.94
C LYS A 41 3.17 4.18 14.42
N GLU A 42 3.12 4.97 15.50
CA GLU A 42 4.30 5.52 16.15
C GLU A 42 5.34 4.42 16.46
N GLY A 43 6.61 4.70 16.14
CA GLY A 43 7.72 3.78 16.34
C GLY A 43 7.86 2.68 15.29
N VAL A 44 6.95 2.59 14.31
CA VAL A 44 7.08 1.65 13.18
C VAL A 44 7.97 2.26 12.09
N SER A 45 9.06 1.56 11.79
CA SER A 45 9.97 1.90 10.68
C SER A 45 9.34 1.59 9.31
N SER A 46 9.44 2.55 8.39
CA SER A 46 9.02 2.38 7.00
C SER A 46 9.76 1.24 6.30
N MET A 47 11.05 1.05 6.63
CA MET A 47 11.90 0.01 6.03
C MET A 47 11.53 -1.38 6.53
N ASP A 48 11.22 -1.51 7.83
CA ASP A 48 10.79 -2.80 8.40
C ASP A 48 9.43 -3.21 7.84
N PHE A 49 8.50 -2.26 7.73
CA PHE A 49 7.21 -2.51 7.13
C PHE A 49 7.35 -2.85 5.63
N LEU A 50 8.20 -2.13 4.89
CA LEU A 50 8.50 -2.46 3.49
C LEU A 50 9.06 -3.87 3.34
N GLY A 51 9.99 -4.29 4.21
CA GLY A 51 10.56 -5.64 4.19
C GLY A 51 9.55 -6.75 4.45
N LYS A 52 8.51 -6.48 5.25
CA LYS A 52 7.36 -7.39 5.45
C LYS A 52 6.43 -7.39 4.24
N LEU A 53 6.09 -6.20 3.76
CA LEU A 53 5.16 -5.98 2.65
C LEU A 53 5.69 -6.64 1.37
N SER A 54 6.94 -6.38 0.99
CA SER A 54 7.53 -6.87 -0.26
C SER A 54 7.52 -8.39 -0.40
N ARG A 55 7.55 -9.14 0.72
CA ARG A 55 7.52 -10.61 0.72
C ARG A 55 6.15 -11.21 0.44
N GLN A 56 5.07 -10.45 0.65
CA GLN A 56 3.70 -10.97 0.60
C GLN A 56 2.77 -10.19 -0.32
N VAL A 57 3.11 -8.94 -0.66
CA VAL A 57 2.24 -7.99 -1.34
C VAL A 57 1.67 -8.54 -2.65
N GLU A 58 2.46 -9.27 -3.44
CA GLU A 58 2.00 -9.85 -4.71
C GLU A 58 0.84 -10.83 -4.53
N ARG A 59 0.72 -11.48 -3.36
CA ARG A 59 -0.39 -12.40 -3.06
C ARG A 59 -1.69 -11.67 -2.74
N PHE A 60 -1.62 -10.38 -2.44
CA PHE A 60 -2.78 -9.56 -2.07
C PHE A 60 -3.30 -8.71 -3.22
N VAL A 61 -2.59 -8.66 -4.33
CA VAL A 61 -2.87 -7.76 -5.45
C VAL A 61 -3.70 -8.48 -6.50
N ASP A 62 -4.92 -7.99 -6.72
CA ASP A 62 -5.87 -8.51 -7.71
C ASP A 62 -6.32 -7.44 -8.73
N PHE A 63 -5.62 -6.30 -8.76
CA PHE A 63 -5.91 -5.12 -9.57
C PHE A 63 -4.75 -4.78 -10.50
N THR A 64 -5.07 -4.29 -11.70
CA THR A 64 -4.10 -3.92 -12.73
C THR A 64 -3.73 -2.44 -12.70
N MET A 65 -4.53 -1.61 -12.02
CA MET A 65 -4.22 -0.19 -11.89
C MET A 65 -2.95 0.02 -11.04
N PRO A 66 -1.93 0.75 -11.54
CA PRO A 66 -0.74 1.04 -10.76
C PRO A 66 -1.10 1.98 -9.60
N ILE A 67 -0.58 1.67 -8.42
CA ILE A 67 -0.70 2.49 -7.21
C ILE A 67 0.68 2.75 -6.61
N ILE A 68 0.85 3.88 -5.96
CA ILE A 68 2.07 4.28 -5.24
C ILE A 68 1.73 4.37 -3.75
N LEU A 69 2.52 3.71 -2.91
CA LEU A 69 2.35 3.68 -1.46
C LEU A 69 3.45 4.53 -0.78
N TYR A 70 3.10 5.70 -0.27
CA TYR A 70 4.02 6.53 0.51
C TYR A 70 3.94 6.15 1.98
N HIS A 71 5.03 5.64 2.55
CA HIS A 71 5.06 5.36 3.99
C HIS A 71 5.32 6.67 4.75
N ILE A 72 4.43 6.95 5.69
CA ILE A 72 4.55 8.07 6.63
C ILE A 72 4.82 7.45 7.99
N GLU A 73 6.06 7.59 8.47
CA GLU A 73 6.47 7.16 9.80
C GLU A 73 6.48 8.34 10.77
N SER A 74 6.15 8.06 12.03
CA SER A 74 6.18 9.02 13.13
C SER A 74 7.01 8.45 14.27
N ASP A 75 7.89 9.26 14.84
CA ASP A 75 8.59 8.98 16.09
C ASP A 75 7.96 9.68 17.31
N GLY A 76 6.71 10.17 17.16
CA GLY A 76 5.97 10.90 18.19
C GLY A 76 6.31 12.40 18.26
N MET A 77 7.44 12.82 17.68
CA MET A 77 7.86 14.23 17.64
C MET A 77 8.01 14.76 16.21
N ASN A 78 8.32 13.89 15.25
CA ASN A 78 8.57 14.23 13.86
C ASN A 78 7.86 13.26 12.91
N LEU A 79 7.41 13.80 11.77
CA LEU A 79 6.94 12.99 10.64
C LEU A 79 8.07 12.85 9.62
N ARG A 80 8.33 11.63 9.18
CA ARG A 80 9.21 11.36 8.04
C ARG A 80 8.41 10.65 6.96
N SER A 81 8.61 11.08 5.72
CA SER A 81 7.98 10.45 4.56
C SER A 81 9.04 9.78 3.71
N HIS A 82 8.89 8.48 3.48
CA HIS A 82 9.74 7.73 2.56
C HIS A 82 8.95 7.41 1.30
N PRO A 83 9.33 7.93 0.12
CA PRO A 83 8.68 7.57 -1.12
C PRO A 83 9.00 6.11 -1.45
N ILE A 84 8.02 5.24 -1.30
CA ILE A 84 8.13 3.84 -1.71
C ILE A 84 7.30 3.66 -2.95
N ASN A 85 7.96 3.74 -4.09
CA ASN A 85 7.33 3.47 -5.38
C ASN A 85 7.13 1.96 -5.52
N TRP A 86 5.97 1.50 -5.07
CA TRP A 86 5.50 0.19 -5.45
C TRP A 86 4.85 0.27 -6.83
N TYR A 87 5.11 -0.72 -7.69
CA TYR A 87 4.44 -0.88 -8.97
C TYR A 87 3.86 -2.29 -8.98
N SER A 88 2.56 -2.45 -9.26
CA SER A 88 2.01 -3.79 -9.37
C SER A 88 2.67 -4.50 -10.56
N SER A 89 3.25 -5.66 -10.30
CA SER A 89 3.87 -6.53 -11.30
C SER A 89 2.85 -7.30 -12.12
N ILE A 90 1.55 -6.92 -12.08
CA ILE A 90 0.59 -7.38 -13.08
C ILE A 90 0.90 -6.65 -14.39
N ALA A 91 2.07 -6.97 -14.94
CA ALA A 91 2.29 -6.97 -16.36
C ALA A 91 1.06 -7.65 -16.95
N GLN A 92 0.40 -6.95 -17.86
CA GLN A 92 -0.55 -7.58 -18.75
C GLN A 92 0.09 -8.90 -19.18
N ARG A 93 -0.46 -10.04 -18.72
CA ARG A 93 -0.24 -11.28 -19.43
C ARG A 93 -0.87 -11.01 -20.79
N ASN A 94 -0.05 -10.51 -21.71
CA ASN A 94 -0.35 -10.58 -23.12
C ASN A 94 -0.56 -12.06 -23.37
N SER A 95 -1.82 -12.45 -23.51
CA SER A 95 -2.21 -13.73 -24.06
C SER A 95 -1.53 -13.83 -25.41
N GLN A 96 -0.43 -14.58 -25.48
CA GLN A 96 0.01 -15.23 -26.71
C GLN A 96 -0.74 -16.55 -26.83
#